data_AF-A0A817QAN9-F1
#
_entry.id   AF-A0A817QAN9-F1
#
_cell.length_a   1.000
_cell.length_b   1.000
_cell.length_c   1.000
_cell.angle_alpha   90.00
_cell.angle_beta   90.00
_cell.angle_gamma   90.00
#
_symmetry.space_group_name_H-M   'P 1'
#
loop_
_entity.id
_entity.type
_entity.pdbx_description
1 polymer ?
#
loop_
_entity_poly.entity_id
_entity_poly.type
_entity_poly.pdbx_seq_one_letter_code
_entity_poly.pdbx_strand_id
1 'polypeptide(L)'
;MSLRHLGHTWRDVDSFLTSIGCTTIKTCHKWTNILVNRDFNEFTIDERGGKRGDSFWDCYPDLELEAKQFVYQECSKTEAAFTVETLARFIDQRFYELNNLKKIDQQLVRSVESCRLDLRRFGVKFTANSSRPYFLGHEREDVVKHRQEFVKYFIEREQLFYTITNDAVPQWRIPTTAPTTLLYHDESTCKCGEITAKRWIMPDNAPFYNKGRGRSIMCSDLLNSASAAIALGGDNYFNNQSILNQFKRLFQLLPFKKEYKSHNFLCLVDNSRTHTAAEIHLNDFGMRPGTRCSVDKIEYIDENNKKQTIECYDDDGYSKGLLTIANELNVFVPSKFKLNDFKLLLSQHAASKSVSKLEKLAAEYNIKIIFTPKYHCETNPIEGYWCHSKQYIRKHTDQSFQKLTTLMPEPKANFIQKQAHLKRFRRFWRTIKAYDQGKDYLEVLRMFSSGLCNDQIITQVTERLVKRLVFFLDIGHPV
;
A
#
# COMPACT_ATOMS: atom_id res chain seq x y z
N MET A 1 33.00 21.65 -30.14
CA MET A 1 32.72 23.09 -30.25
C MET A 1 32.82 23.84 -28.91
N SER A 2 32.63 23.18 -27.76
CA SER A 2 32.60 23.81 -26.42
C SER A 2 33.94 24.35 -25.89
N LEU A 3 35.07 23.67 -26.13
CA LEU A 3 36.37 24.07 -25.54
C LEU A 3 37.00 25.32 -26.20
N ARG A 4 36.60 25.65 -27.43
CA ARG A 4 37.06 26.86 -28.13
C ARG A 4 36.50 28.14 -27.50
N HIS A 5 35.33 28.06 -26.85
CA HIS A 5 34.74 29.13 -26.05
C HIS A 5 35.50 29.40 -24.74
N LEU A 6 36.36 28.48 -24.33
CA LEU A 6 37.19 28.60 -23.12
C LEU A 6 38.63 29.04 -23.45
N GLY A 7 38.90 29.52 -24.67
CA GLY A 7 40.19 30.10 -25.06
C GLY A 7 41.29 29.10 -25.43
N HIS A 8 41.02 27.79 -25.40
CA HIS A 8 42.01 26.77 -25.78
C HIS A 8 42.00 26.51 -27.28
N THR A 9 43.20 26.42 -27.88
CA THR A 9 43.32 26.04 -29.28
C THR A 9 43.07 24.54 -29.44
N TRP A 10 42.67 24.14 -30.65
CA TRP A 10 42.46 22.74 -30.97
C TRP A 10 43.74 21.89 -30.80
N ARG A 11 44.92 22.48 -30.99
CA ARG A 11 46.21 21.78 -30.78
C ARG A 11 46.45 21.50 -29.29
N ASP A 12 46.14 22.45 -28.42
CA ASP A 12 46.40 22.29 -26.98
C ASP A 12 45.54 21.16 -26.39
N VAL A 13 44.29 21.08 -26.84
CA VAL A 13 43.37 20.01 -26.46
C VAL A 13 43.87 18.65 -26.97
N ASP A 14 44.34 18.57 -28.21
CA ASP A 14 44.85 17.32 -28.78
C ASP A 14 46.13 16.85 -28.09
N SER A 15 47.06 17.77 -27.80
CA SER A 15 48.28 17.50 -27.03
C SER A 15 47.96 17.01 -25.62
N PHE A 16 46.99 17.66 -24.94
CA PHE A 16 46.54 17.23 -23.63
C PHE A 16 45.92 15.83 -23.66
N LEU A 17 44.99 15.56 -24.59
CA LEU A 17 44.36 14.24 -24.74
C LEU A 17 45.38 13.15 -25.04
N THR A 18 46.38 13.46 -25.88
CA THR A 18 47.50 12.56 -26.16
C THR A 18 48.30 12.26 -24.89
N SER A 19 48.59 13.28 -24.08
CA SER A 19 49.39 13.11 -22.86
C SER A 19 48.74 12.21 -21.80
N ILE A 20 47.40 12.13 -21.79
CA ILE A 20 46.63 11.26 -20.87
C ILE A 20 46.19 9.94 -21.51
N GLY A 21 46.68 9.61 -22.72
CA GLY A 21 46.30 8.40 -23.45
C GLY A 21 44.83 8.37 -23.92
N CYS A 22 44.15 9.52 -23.96
CA CYS A 22 42.79 9.65 -24.46
C CYS A 22 42.77 9.84 -25.99
N THR A 23 41.61 9.53 -26.58
CA THR A 23 41.40 9.61 -28.02
C THR A 23 41.45 11.05 -28.52
N THR A 24 42.38 11.34 -29.43
CA THR A 24 42.51 12.66 -30.07
C THR A 24 41.31 12.97 -30.96
N ILE A 25 41.10 14.25 -31.24
CA ILE A 25 39.97 14.71 -32.05
C ILE A 25 40.10 14.20 -33.50
N LYS A 26 41.32 14.15 -34.05
CA LYS A 26 41.56 13.54 -35.37
C LYS A 26 41.12 12.08 -35.39
N THR A 27 41.43 11.35 -34.33
CA THR A 27 41.06 9.94 -34.18
C THR A 27 39.55 9.79 -34.03
N CYS A 28 38.91 10.56 -33.15
CA CYS A 28 37.44 10.59 -33.02
C CYS A 28 36.73 10.94 -34.33
N HIS A 29 37.26 11.90 -35.10
CA HIS A 29 36.70 12.30 -36.39
C HIS A 29 36.82 11.18 -37.42
N LYS A 30 38.00 10.54 -37.50
CA LYS A 30 38.22 9.34 -38.32
C LYS A 30 37.20 8.25 -37.99
N TRP A 31 37.05 7.90 -36.70
CA TRP A 31 36.09 6.88 -36.25
C TRP A 31 34.64 7.25 -36.54
N THR A 32 34.28 8.52 -36.38
CA THR A 32 32.93 9.00 -36.70
C THR A 32 32.65 8.82 -38.19
N ASN A 33 33.61 9.14 -39.06
CA ASN A 33 33.45 8.93 -40.50
C ASN A 33 33.36 7.45 -40.87
N ILE A 34 34.18 6.58 -40.25
CA ILE A 34 34.10 5.12 -40.45
C ILE A 34 32.71 4.60 -40.04
N LEU A 35 32.19 5.04 -38.89
CA LEU A 35 30.86 4.66 -38.38
C LEU A 35 29.73 5.13 -39.31
N VAL A 36 29.81 6.38 -39.79
CA VAL A 36 28.83 6.97 -40.72
C VAL A 36 28.85 6.25 -42.07
N ASN A 37 30.04 5.93 -42.58
CA ASN A 37 30.23 5.26 -43.87
C ASN A 37 30.08 3.73 -43.80
N ARG A 38 29.87 3.17 -42.60
CA ARG A 38 29.71 1.74 -42.33
C ARG A 38 30.88 0.85 -42.79
N ASP A 39 32.09 1.40 -42.82
CA ASP A 39 33.30 0.67 -43.22
C ASP A 39 33.91 -0.09 -42.02
N PHE A 40 33.21 -1.13 -41.56
CA PHE A 40 33.58 -1.84 -40.32
C PHE A 40 34.82 -2.73 -40.43
N ASN A 41 35.39 -2.88 -41.63
CA ASN A 41 36.63 -3.64 -41.83
C ASN A 41 37.82 -2.94 -41.14
N GLU A 42 37.82 -1.60 -41.06
CA GLU A 42 38.88 -0.85 -40.39
C GLU A 42 38.82 -0.99 -38.85
N PHE A 43 37.63 -1.22 -38.27
CA PHE A 43 37.47 -1.54 -36.83
C PHE A 43 38.05 -2.90 -36.46
N THR A 44 38.05 -3.85 -37.40
CA THR A 44 38.55 -5.21 -37.17
C THR A 44 40.07 -5.29 -37.28
N ILE A 45 40.69 -4.43 -38.09
CA ILE A 45 42.14 -4.37 -38.31
C ILE A 45 42.90 -3.71 -37.14
N ASP A 46 42.28 -2.75 -36.42
CA ASP A 46 42.94 -2.01 -35.32
C ASP A 46 42.98 -2.79 -33.98
N GLU A 47 42.64 -4.09 -33.95
CA GLU A 47 42.53 -4.93 -32.74
C GLU A 47 41.63 -4.33 -31.62
N ARG A 48 40.84 -3.28 -31.94
CA ARG A 48 39.88 -2.61 -31.06
C ARG A 48 38.47 -3.06 -31.42
N GLY A 49 38.25 -4.37 -31.36
CA GLY A 49 37.00 -5.02 -31.75
C GLY A 49 37.07 -6.55 -31.69
N GLY A 50 38.29 -7.10 -31.76
CA GLY A 50 38.58 -8.48 -31.37
C GLY A 50 38.74 -8.62 -29.85
N LYS A 51 38.43 -9.82 -29.34
CA LYS A 51 38.64 -10.21 -27.94
C LYS A 51 40.13 -10.07 -27.59
N ARG A 52 40.50 -9.03 -26.84
CA ARG A 52 41.89 -8.67 -26.50
C ARG A 52 42.61 -9.64 -25.55
N GLY A 53 41.90 -10.67 -25.07
CA GLY A 53 42.39 -11.70 -24.17
C GLY A 53 41.23 -12.54 -23.65
N ASP A 54 41.53 -13.71 -23.09
CA ASP A 54 40.51 -14.54 -22.45
C ASP A 54 39.85 -13.78 -21.29
N SER A 55 38.53 -13.66 -21.34
CA SER A 55 37.77 -13.15 -20.22
C SER A 55 37.81 -14.17 -19.09
N PHE A 56 37.52 -13.73 -17.87
CA PHE A 56 37.43 -14.62 -16.71
C PHE A 56 36.60 -15.89 -16.99
N TRP A 57 35.50 -15.77 -17.73
CA TRP A 57 34.63 -16.90 -18.06
C TRP A 57 35.19 -17.80 -19.16
N ASP A 58 36.07 -17.28 -20.02
CA ASP A 58 36.78 -18.11 -21.00
C ASP A 58 37.82 -19.01 -20.31
N CYS A 59 38.42 -18.53 -19.22
CA CYS A 59 39.30 -19.35 -18.38
C CYS A 59 38.55 -20.32 -17.47
N TYR A 60 37.30 -20.01 -17.09
CA TYR A 60 36.48 -20.80 -16.16
C TYR A 60 35.04 -20.99 -16.68
N PRO A 61 34.85 -21.76 -17.77
CA PRO A 61 33.53 -21.93 -18.39
C PRO A 61 32.56 -22.72 -17.49
N ASP A 62 33.03 -23.71 -16.75
CA ASP A 62 32.21 -24.50 -15.83
C ASP A 62 31.68 -23.63 -14.67
N LEU A 63 32.52 -22.72 -14.17
CA LEU A 63 32.13 -21.75 -13.15
C LEU A 63 31.09 -20.76 -13.68
N GLU A 64 31.13 -20.41 -14.99
CA GLU A 64 30.09 -19.58 -15.61
C GLU A 64 28.73 -20.30 -15.59
N LEU A 65 28.71 -21.61 -15.87
CA LEU A 65 27.50 -22.41 -15.85
C LEU A 65 26.92 -22.52 -14.43
N GLU A 66 27.77 -22.82 -13.44
CA GLU A 66 27.36 -22.86 -12.03
C GLU A 66 26.84 -21.50 -11.54
N ALA A 67 27.51 -20.41 -11.90
CA ALA A 67 27.08 -19.05 -11.55
C ALA A 67 25.70 -18.72 -12.18
N LYS A 68 25.46 -19.10 -13.44
CA LYS A 68 24.15 -18.93 -14.08
C LYS A 68 23.06 -19.73 -13.37
N GLN A 69 23.33 -20.98 -13.00
CA GLN A 69 22.39 -21.83 -12.27
C GLN A 69 22.08 -21.26 -10.88
N PHE A 70 23.10 -20.82 -10.14
CA PHE A 70 22.94 -20.17 -8.86
C PHE A 70 22.05 -18.93 -8.95
N VAL A 71 22.33 -18.05 -9.92
CA VAL A 71 21.52 -16.84 -10.18
C VAL A 71 20.07 -17.20 -10.52
N TYR A 72 19.85 -18.22 -11.34
CA TYR A 72 18.51 -18.68 -11.68
C TYR A 72 17.74 -19.16 -10.44
N GLN A 73 18.37 -19.99 -9.60
CA GLN A 73 17.77 -20.47 -8.36
C GLN A 73 17.46 -19.33 -7.39
N GLU A 74 18.40 -18.42 -7.17
CA GLU A 74 18.22 -17.27 -6.26
C GLU A 74 17.14 -16.30 -6.73
N CYS A 75 17.07 -16.01 -8.03
CA CYS A 75 16.03 -15.14 -8.60
C CYS A 75 14.62 -15.76 -8.52
N SER A 76 14.54 -17.09 -8.45
CA SER A 76 13.29 -17.86 -8.35
C SER A 76 12.74 -17.93 -6.93
N LYS A 77 13.51 -17.52 -5.91
CA LYS A 77 13.06 -17.54 -4.50
C LYS A 77 12.10 -16.40 -4.20
N THR A 78 11.02 -16.71 -3.47
CA THR A 78 10.00 -15.73 -3.02
C THR A 78 10.56 -14.72 -2.00
N GLU A 79 11.67 -15.03 -1.36
CA GLU A 79 12.25 -14.23 -0.28
C GLU A 79 13.03 -12.99 -0.75
N ALA A 80 13.36 -12.90 -2.04
CA ALA A 80 13.96 -11.73 -2.70
C ALA A 80 15.27 -11.18 -2.10
N ALA A 81 16.11 -11.99 -1.44
CA ALA A 81 17.34 -11.50 -0.79
C ALA A 81 18.59 -11.53 -1.66
N PHE A 82 18.45 -11.95 -2.91
CA PHE A 82 19.56 -12.02 -3.84
C PHE A 82 20.15 -10.62 -4.11
N THR A 83 21.46 -10.48 -3.88
CA THR A 83 22.21 -9.26 -4.20
C THR A 83 23.38 -9.59 -5.12
N VAL A 84 23.96 -8.55 -5.74
CA VAL A 84 25.16 -8.69 -6.56
C VAL A 84 26.34 -9.19 -5.73
N GLU A 85 26.41 -8.79 -4.47
CA GLU A 85 27.44 -9.25 -3.54
C GLU A 85 27.31 -10.75 -3.24
N THR A 86 26.08 -11.27 -3.15
CA THR A 86 25.83 -12.70 -2.98
C THR A 86 26.43 -13.50 -4.15
N LEU A 87 26.27 -13.02 -5.38
CA LEU A 87 26.90 -13.63 -6.55
C LEU A 87 28.44 -13.55 -6.49
N ALA A 88 28.99 -12.39 -6.13
CA ALA A 88 30.43 -12.21 -6.05
C ALA A 88 31.08 -13.15 -5.02
N ARG A 89 30.44 -13.31 -3.85
CA ARG A 89 30.89 -14.26 -2.81
C ARG A 89 30.77 -15.72 -3.26
N PHE A 90 29.71 -16.07 -4.00
CA PHE A 90 29.55 -17.41 -4.57
C PHE A 90 30.68 -17.73 -5.57
N ILE A 91 30.95 -16.83 -6.51
CA ILE A 91 32.02 -17.00 -7.52
C ILE A 91 33.38 -17.12 -6.83
N ASP A 92 33.63 -16.27 -5.84
CA ASP A 92 34.86 -16.27 -5.07
C ASP A 92 35.08 -17.62 -4.36
N GLN A 93 34.09 -18.10 -3.61
CA GLN A 93 34.16 -19.39 -2.92
C GLN A 93 34.44 -20.54 -3.91
N ARG A 94 33.67 -20.62 -4.99
CA ARG A 94 33.80 -21.69 -5.98
C ARG A 94 35.13 -21.65 -6.73
N PHE A 95 35.66 -20.45 -6.99
CA PHE A 95 37.00 -20.31 -7.59
C PHE A 95 38.09 -20.93 -6.71
N TYR A 96 38.09 -20.65 -5.40
CA TYR A 96 39.08 -21.22 -4.49
C TYR A 96 38.92 -22.75 -4.35
N GLU A 97 37.68 -23.25 -4.31
CA GLU A 97 37.38 -24.69 -4.28
C GLU A 97 37.86 -25.41 -5.54
N LEU A 98 37.60 -24.86 -6.73
CA LEU A 98 38.03 -25.46 -8.01
C LEU A 98 39.55 -25.51 -8.16
N ASN A 99 40.26 -24.50 -7.64
CA ASN A 99 41.71 -24.42 -7.73
C ASN A 99 42.45 -25.03 -6.52
N ASN A 100 41.72 -25.58 -5.53
CA ASN A 100 42.29 -26.07 -4.26
C ASN A 100 43.18 -25.04 -3.54
N LEU A 101 42.82 -23.76 -3.62
CA LEU A 101 43.57 -22.65 -3.02
C LEU A 101 42.96 -22.24 -1.67
N LYS A 102 43.80 -21.80 -0.73
CA LYS A 102 43.34 -21.17 0.51
C LYS A 102 43.30 -19.66 0.34
N LYS A 103 42.16 -19.06 0.65
CA LYS A 103 41.99 -17.60 0.65
C LYS A 103 42.75 -16.99 1.84
N ILE A 104 43.59 -15.99 1.57
CA ILE A 104 44.45 -15.33 2.58
C ILE A 104 44.01 -13.88 2.83
N ASP A 105 43.42 -13.22 1.83
CA ASP A 105 42.94 -11.85 1.90
C ASP A 105 41.40 -11.77 1.90
N GLN A 106 40.87 -10.55 1.99
CA GLN A 106 39.43 -10.28 1.87
C GLN A 106 39.01 -9.89 0.45
N GLN A 107 39.93 -9.88 -0.52
CA GLN A 107 39.67 -9.42 -1.88
C GLN A 107 38.82 -10.46 -2.63
N LEU A 108 37.83 -9.98 -3.38
CA LEU A 108 36.99 -10.85 -4.21
C LEU A 108 37.71 -11.14 -5.52
N VAL A 109 37.74 -12.41 -5.93
CA VAL A 109 38.26 -12.85 -7.24
C VAL A 109 37.61 -12.08 -8.38
N ARG A 110 36.31 -11.80 -8.24
CA ARG A 110 35.54 -10.99 -9.18
C ARG A 110 34.79 -9.89 -8.44
N SER A 111 35.03 -8.64 -8.83
CA SER A 111 34.42 -7.50 -8.16
C SER A 111 32.90 -7.49 -8.26
N VAL A 112 32.24 -6.81 -7.30
CA VAL A 112 30.78 -6.64 -7.30
C VAL A 112 30.32 -5.89 -8.57
N GLU A 113 31.10 -4.93 -9.05
CA GLU A 113 30.85 -4.19 -10.28
C GLU A 113 30.87 -5.10 -11.51
N SER A 114 31.84 -6.03 -11.57
CA SER A 114 31.93 -7.01 -12.65
C SER A 114 30.74 -7.97 -12.61
N CYS A 115 30.40 -8.49 -11.43
CA CYS A 115 29.23 -9.34 -11.23
C CYS A 115 27.92 -8.65 -11.62
N ARG A 116 27.82 -7.33 -11.47
CA ARG A 116 26.66 -6.54 -11.93
C ARG A 116 26.52 -6.58 -13.45
N LEU A 117 27.63 -6.54 -14.18
CA LEU A 117 27.65 -6.67 -15.63
C LEU A 117 27.31 -8.10 -16.06
N ASP A 118 27.84 -9.10 -15.34
CA ASP A 118 27.53 -10.51 -15.60
C ASP A 118 26.04 -10.81 -15.45
N LEU A 119 25.38 -10.28 -14.41
CA LEU A 119 23.93 -10.44 -14.24
C LEU A 119 23.13 -9.95 -15.46
N ARG A 120 23.56 -8.85 -16.08
CA ARG A 120 22.94 -8.36 -17.32
C ARG A 120 23.22 -9.30 -18.49
N ARG A 121 24.45 -9.82 -18.58
CA ARG A 121 24.85 -10.81 -19.60
C ARG A 121 24.07 -12.11 -19.45
N PHE A 122 23.74 -12.51 -18.21
CA PHE A 122 22.93 -13.68 -17.89
C PHE A 122 21.42 -13.45 -18.12
N GLY A 123 21.01 -12.28 -18.62
CA GLY A 123 19.62 -11.96 -18.94
C GLY A 123 18.78 -11.43 -17.76
N VAL A 124 19.39 -11.24 -16.59
CA VAL A 124 18.70 -10.76 -15.39
C VAL A 124 18.51 -9.25 -15.42
N LYS A 125 17.31 -8.78 -15.06
CA LYS A 125 16.95 -7.36 -15.08
C LYS A 125 16.77 -6.83 -13.66
N PHE A 126 17.34 -5.66 -13.37
CA PHE A 126 17.09 -4.95 -12.12
C PHE A 126 15.83 -4.09 -12.25
N THR A 127 14.66 -4.67 -11.98
CA THR A 127 13.35 -4.03 -12.19
C THR A 127 12.42 -4.23 -11.00
N ALA A 128 11.34 -3.44 -10.95
CA ALA A 128 10.29 -3.61 -9.96
C ALA A 128 9.34 -4.73 -10.43
N ASN A 129 8.98 -5.65 -9.53
CA ASN A 129 7.95 -6.63 -9.86
C ASN A 129 6.58 -5.92 -9.86
N SER A 130 5.99 -5.75 -11.04
CA SER A 130 4.65 -5.18 -11.23
C SER A 130 3.54 -6.23 -11.10
N SER A 131 3.89 -7.51 -10.96
CA SER A 131 2.93 -8.60 -10.77
C SER A 131 2.25 -8.43 -9.43
N ARG A 132 1.07 -7.82 -9.43
CA ARG A 132 0.23 -7.70 -8.24
C ARG A 132 -0.73 -8.89 -8.23
N PRO A 133 -0.74 -9.70 -7.15
CA PRO A 133 -1.90 -10.54 -6.91
C PRO A 133 -3.10 -9.62 -6.65
N TYR A 134 -4.31 -10.06 -7.00
CA TYR A 134 -5.59 -9.34 -6.88
C TYR A 134 -5.95 -8.41 -8.05
N PHE A 135 -6.57 -8.98 -9.10
CA PHE A 135 -7.28 -8.19 -10.11
C PHE A 135 -8.70 -8.68 -10.42
N LEU A 136 -9.07 -9.93 -10.10
CA LEU A 136 -10.33 -10.53 -10.54
C LEU A 136 -11.57 -10.18 -9.70
N GLY A 137 -11.44 -9.32 -8.68
CA GLY A 137 -12.52 -9.02 -7.73
C GLY A 137 -13.23 -7.67 -7.91
N HIS A 138 -12.61 -6.71 -8.58
CA HIS A 138 -13.03 -5.30 -8.61
C HIS A 138 -14.35 -5.09 -9.37
N GLU A 139 -14.53 -5.81 -10.47
CA GLU A 139 -15.69 -5.67 -11.36
C GLU A 139 -16.74 -6.78 -11.18
N ARG A 140 -16.70 -7.50 -10.04
CA ARG A 140 -17.78 -8.44 -9.69
C ARG A 140 -19.06 -7.67 -9.39
N GLU A 141 -20.20 -8.21 -9.80
CA GLU A 141 -21.50 -7.53 -9.71
C GLU A 141 -21.85 -7.04 -8.29
N ASP A 142 -21.57 -7.85 -7.26
CA ASP A 142 -21.76 -7.49 -5.85
C ASP A 142 -20.89 -6.29 -5.43
N VAL A 143 -19.64 -6.26 -5.90
CA VAL A 143 -18.65 -5.21 -5.59
C VAL A 143 -18.99 -3.92 -6.33
N VAL A 144 -19.36 -4.01 -7.61
CA VAL A 144 -19.75 -2.87 -8.43
C VAL A 144 -21.01 -2.21 -7.88
N LYS A 145 -22.01 -3.01 -7.46
CA LYS A 145 -23.22 -2.50 -6.83
C LYS A 145 -22.89 -1.71 -5.55
N HIS A 146 -22.09 -2.28 -4.65
CA HIS A 146 -21.65 -1.59 -3.43
C HIS A 146 -20.83 -0.32 -3.78
N ARG A 147 -19.96 -0.38 -4.80
CA ARG A 147 -19.22 0.80 -5.28
C ARG A 147 -20.15 1.91 -5.77
N GLN A 148 -21.19 1.58 -6.52
CA GLN A 148 -22.18 2.55 -6.99
C GLN A 148 -22.96 3.19 -5.83
N GLU A 149 -23.41 2.39 -4.86
CA GLU A 149 -24.08 2.89 -3.66
C GLU A 149 -23.17 3.82 -2.84
N PHE A 150 -21.90 3.43 -2.68
CA PHE A 150 -20.87 4.24 -2.02
C PHE A 150 -20.62 5.56 -2.74
N VAL A 151 -20.46 5.55 -4.06
CA VAL A 151 -20.25 6.76 -4.88
C VAL A 151 -21.46 7.67 -4.80
N LYS A 152 -22.66 7.12 -5.01
CA LYS A 152 -23.93 7.85 -4.92
C LYS A 152 -24.07 8.55 -3.57
N TYR A 153 -23.70 7.88 -2.47
CA TYR A 153 -23.75 8.47 -1.13
C TYR A 153 -22.95 9.77 -1.03
N PHE A 154 -21.72 9.78 -1.55
CA PHE A 154 -20.83 10.95 -1.50
C PHE A 154 -21.21 12.04 -2.48
N ILE A 155 -21.67 11.70 -3.69
CA ILE A 155 -22.08 12.68 -4.70
C ILE A 155 -23.32 13.46 -4.25
N GLU A 156 -24.35 12.78 -3.74
CA GLU A 156 -25.57 13.42 -3.23
C GLU A 156 -25.34 14.36 -2.04
N ARG A 157 -24.20 14.20 -1.36
CA ARG A 157 -23.85 14.89 -0.11
C ARG A 157 -22.58 15.73 -0.24
N GLU A 158 -22.06 15.95 -1.46
CA GLU A 158 -20.80 16.67 -1.69
C GLU A 158 -20.79 18.05 -0.99
N GLN A 159 -21.94 18.75 -0.98
CA GLN A 159 -22.15 20.04 -0.33
C GLN A 159 -21.97 20.04 1.19
N LEU A 160 -22.04 18.88 1.85
CA LEU A 160 -21.83 18.74 3.30
C LEU A 160 -20.36 18.61 3.66
N PHE A 161 -19.50 18.29 2.70
CA PHE A 161 -18.07 18.07 2.93
C PHE A 161 -17.24 19.26 2.47
N TYR A 162 -16.12 19.47 3.15
CA TYR A 162 -15.07 20.30 2.59
C TYR A 162 -14.60 19.67 1.30
N THR A 163 -14.48 20.43 0.21
CA THR A 163 -13.86 19.95 -1.02
C THR A 163 -12.85 20.97 -1.50
N ILE A 164 -11.97 20.56 -2.42
CA ILE A 164 -10.99 21.45 -3.03
C ILE A 164 -11.25 21.46 -4.52
N THR A 165 -11.28 22.66 -5.13
CA THR A 165 -11.46 22.81 -6.57
C THR A 165 -10.29 22.23 -7.36
N ASN A 166 -10.55 21.92 -8.63
CA ASN A 166 -9.53 21.42 -9.56
C ASN A 166 -8.93 22.55 -10.43
N ASP A 167 -9.10 23.81 -10.01
CA ASP A 167 -8.55 24.96 -10.72
C ASP A 167 -7.02 24.99 -10.63
N ALA A 168 -6.38 25.76 -11.52
CA ALA A 168 -4.92 25.93 -11.51
C ALA A 168 -4.37 26.35 -10.13
N VAL A 169 -5.17 27.12 -9.38
CA VAL A 169 -4.95 27.42 -7.96
C VAL A 169 -6.10 26.78 -7.16
N PRO A 170 -5.85 25.68 -6.42
CA PRO A 170 -6.90 24.96 -5.71
C PRO A 170 -7.51 25.80 -4.58
N GLN A 171 -8.83 25.95 -4.57
CA GLN A 171 -9.56 26.69 -3.53
C GLN A 171 -10.44 25.76 -2.70
N TRP A 172 -10.62 26.09 -1.42
CA TRP A 172 -11.52 25.37 -0.54
C TRP A 172 -12.98 25.73 -0.85
N ARG A 173 -13.82 24.70 -1.03
CA ARG A 173 -15.26 24.82 -0.93
C ARG A 173 -15.67 24.45 0.48
N ILE A 174 -16.37 25.39 1.12
CA ILE A 174 -16.79 25.29 2.51
C ILE A 174 -18.28 24.92 2.53
N PRO A 175 -18.70 23.92 3.33
CA PRO A 175 -20.11 23.59 3.49
C PRO A 175 -20.91 24.77 4.01
N THR A 176 -22.10 25.00 3.45
CA THR A 176 -22.99 26.10 3.85
C THR A 176 -23.79 25.78 5.11
N THR A 177 -24.10 24.50 5.36
CA THR A 177 -24.86 24.04 6.52
C THR A 177 -24.38 22.66 6.98
N ALA A 178 -24.29 22.46 8.30
CA ALA A 178 -23.97 21.18 8.96
C ALA A 178 -22.73 20.45 8.38
N PRO A 179 -21.52 21.06 8.48
CA PRO A 179 -20.31 20.50 7.89
C PRO A 179 -20.03 19.09 8.44
N THR A 180 -19.71 18.17 7.55
CA THR A 180 -19.35 16.80 7.90
C THR A 180 -17.85 16.60 7.77
N THR A 181 -17.20 16.22 8.86
CA THR A 181 -15.78 15.88 8.91
C THR A 181 -15.60 14.40 8.56
N LEU A 182 -14.78 14.15 7.55
CA LEU A 182 -14.45 12.81 7.10
C LEU A 182 -13.20 12.30 7.82
N LEU A 183 -13.36 11.21 8.56
CA LEU A 183 -12.31 10.47 9.25
C LEU A 183 -12.02 9.20 8.46
N TYR A 184 -10.77 8.82 8.30
CA TYR A 184 -10.35 7.61 7.58
C TYR A 184 -9.52 6.75 8.52
N HIS A 185 -9.88 5.47 8.64
CA HIS A 185 -9.13 4.49 9.42
C HIS A 185 -8.67 3.35 8.53
N ASP A 186 -7.52 2.79 8.87
CA ASP A 186 -6.98 1.56 8.31
C ASP A 186 -5.78 1.08 9.14
N GLU A 187 -5.51 -0.22 9.07
CA GLU A 187 -4.36 -0.84 9.70
C GLU A 187 -3.33 -1.28 8.65
N SER A 188 -2.07 -0.92 8.88
CA SER A 188 -0.98 -1.32 8.00
C SER A 188 0.20 -1.88 8.78
N THR A 189 0.76 -2.97 8.26
CA THR A 189 2.00 -3.55 8.75
C THR A 189 3.22 -2.92 8.07
N CYS A 190 4.20 -2.51 8.86
CA CYS A 190 5.54 -2.11 8.41
C CYS A 190 6.56 -3.15 8.87
N LYS A 191 7.51 -3.56 8.00
CA LYS A 191 8.54 -4.56 8.34
C LYS A 191 9.93 -3.94 8.39
N CYS A 192 10.82 -4.47 9.23
CA CYS A 192 12.19 -3.97 9.33
C CYS A 192 12.99 -4.28 8.04
N GLY A 193 12.75 -5.43 7.42
CA GLY A 193 13.27 -5.78 6.09
C GLY A 193 12.33 -5.38 4.95
N GLU A 194 11.71 -4.19 4.98
CA GLU A 194 11.01 -3.63 3.82
C GLU A 194 12.03 -3.34 2.70
N ILE A 195 12.22 -4.33 1.81
CA ILE A 195 13.20 -4.27 0.72
C ILE A 195 12.77 -3.22 -0.33
N THR A 196 13.75 -2.64 -1.01
CA THR A 196 13.54 -1.76 -2.16
C THR A 196 12.62 -2.41 -3.21
N ALA A 197 11.80 -1.60 -3.87
CA ALA A 197 10.82 -2.09 -4.84
C ALA A 197 11.47 -2.76 -6.07
N LYS A 198 12.74 -2.48 -6.34
CA LYS A 198 13.51 -3.05 -7.45
C LYS A 198 14.39 -4.19 -6.96
N ARG A 199 14.50 -5.24 -7.76
CA ARG A 199 15.30 -6.43 -7.49
C ARG A 199 15.78 -7.03 -8.79
N TRP A 200 16.75 -7.92 -8.68
CA TRP A 200 17.20 -8.73 -9.81
C TRP A 200 16.16 -9.81 -10.09
N ILE A 201 15.59 -9.78 -11.29
CA ILE A 201 14.50 -10.65 -11.72
C ILE A 201 14.91 -11.32 -13.03
N MET A 202 14.72 -12.63 -13.10
CA MET A 202 14.73 -13.36 -14.36
C MET A 202 13.36 -13.19 -15.03
N PRO A 203 13.24 -12.57 -16.22
CA PRO A 203 11.95 -12.25 -16.83
C PRO A 203 10.99 -13.45 -16.94
N ASP A 204 11.54 -14.64 -17.23
CA ASP A 204 10.75 -15.83 -17.53
C ASP A 204 10.35 -16.63 -16.28
N ASN A 205 10.88 -16.28 -15.10
CA ASN A 205 10.63 -17.04 -13.87
C ASN A 205 10.56 -16.13 -12.62
N ALA A 206 9.86 -15.00 -12.73
CA ALA A 206 9.70 -14.07 -11.62
C ALA A 206 8.66 -14.62 -10.60
N PRO A 207 9.06 -14.99 -9.37
CA PRO A 207 8.11 -15.48 -8.37
C PRO A 207 7.26 -14.35 -7.79
N PHE A 208 6.15 -14.73 -7.14
CA PHE A 208 5.47 -13.84 -6.21
C PHE A 208 6.32 -13.68 -4.95
N TYR A 209 6.77 -12.45 -4.71
CA TYR A 209 7.66 -12.19 -3.59
C TYR A 209 6.89 -11.97 -2.29
N ASN A 210 7.46 -12.45 -1.20
CA ASN A 210 6.98 -12.18 0.14
C ASN A 210 7.07 -10.67 0.44
N LYS A 211 6.16 -10.16 1.28
CA LYS A 211 6.04 -8.73 1.64
C LYS A 211 7.23 -8.17 2.47
N GLY A 212 8.40 -8.80 2.44
CA GLY A 212 9.60 -8.43 3.22
C GLY A 212 9.95 -9.41 4.34
N ARG A 213 11.21 -9.38 4.77
CA ARG A 213 11.79 -10.22 5.83
C ARG A 213 11.82 -9.47 7.18
N GLY A 214 12.00 -10.22 8.27
CA GLY A 214 12.22 -9.69 9.60
C GLY A 214 10.96 -9.32 10.39
N ARG A 215 11.18 -8.80 11.62
CA ARG A 215 10.11 -8.39 12.53
C ARG A 215 9.27 -7.27 11.92
N SER A 216 8.01 -7.23 12.33
CA SER A 216 7.04 -6.26 11.82
C SER A 216 6.32 -5.54 12.94
N ILE A 217 5.91 -4.32 12.67
CA ILE A 217 5.04 -3.52 13.52
C ILE A 217 3.71 -3.36 12.79
N MET A 218 2.61 -3.76 13.43
CA MET A 218 1.27 -3.45 12.95
C MET A 218 0.87 -2.09 13.52
N CYS A 219 0.46 -1.18 12.64
CA CYS A 219 0.06 0.16 13.02
C CYS A 219 -1.39 0.36 12.63
N SER A 220 -2.17 0.91 13.55
CA SER A 220 -3.46 1.49 13.24
C SER A 220 -3.30 3.01 13.24
N ASP A 221 -3.89 3.69 12.26
CA ASP A 221 -3.96 5.14 12.26
C ASP A 221 -5.35 5.60 11.81
N LEU A 222 -5.75 6.76 12.31
CA LEU A 222 -6.97 7.44 11.91
C LEU A 222 -6.61 8.84 11.45
N LEU A 223 -6.78 9.11 10.16
CA LEU A 223 -6.53 10.40 9.55
C LEU A 223 -7.81 11.22 9.43
N ASN A 224 -7.71 12.52 9.70
CA ASN A 224 -8.55 13.53 9.08
C ASN A 224 -7.67 14.42 8.18
N SER A 225 -8.17 15.56 7.69
CA SER A 225 -7.39 16.52 6.91
C SER A 225 -6.21 17.17 7.67
N ALA A 226 -5.85 16.72 8.87
CA ALA A 226 -4.89 17.41 9.74
C ALA A 226 -4.38 16.67 11.00
N SER A 227 -4.86 15.49 11.33
CA SER A 227 -4.58 14.82 12.60
C SER A 227 -4.55 13.34 12.33
N ALA A 228 -3.53 12.69 12.87
CA ALA A 228 -3.48 11.25 12.91
C ALA A 228 -3.12 10.80 14.33
N ALA A 229 -3.45 9.58 14.72
CA ALA A 229 -3.02 8.93 15.96
C ALA A 229 -2.47 7.53 15.61
N ILE A 230 -1.16 7.31 15.78
CA ILE A 230 -0.58 5.97 15.53
C ILE A 230 -0.75 5.16 16.80
N ALA A 231 -1.49 4.07 16.74
CA ALA A 231 -1.42 3.01 17.74
C ALA A 231 -0.45 1.94 17.26
N LEU A 232 0.61 1.71 18.03
CA LEU A 232 1.54 0.61 17.79
C LEU A 232 0.97 -0.65 18.42
N GLY A 233 0.67 -1.66 17.60
CA GLY A 233 0.46 -3.02 18.11
C GLY A 233 1.80 -3.62 18.52
N GLY A 234 1.85 -4.33 19.65
CA GLY A 234 2.99 -5.19 20.00
C GLY A 234 3.13 -6.38 19.04
N ASP A 235 3.80 -7.47 19.44
CA ASP A 235 3.92 -8.70 18.64
C ASP A 235 2.55 -9.43 18.38
N ASN A 236 1.41 -8.78 18.67
CA ASN A 236 0.05 -9.29 18.57
C ASN A 236 -0.77 -8.55 17.49
N TYR A 237 -1.61 -9.29 16.77
CA TYR A 237 -2.57 -8.75 15.80
C TYR A 237 -3.66 -7.92 16.50
N PHE A 238 -4.18 -6.90 15.81
CA PHE A 238 -5.39 -6.20 16.29
C PHE A 238 -6.59 -7.16 16.23
N ASN A 239 -7.31 -7.26 17.34
CA ASN A 239 -8.58 -7.98 17.43
C ASN A 239 -9.72 -6.96 17.44
N ASN A 240 -10.96 -7.43 17.29
CA ASN A 240 -12.11 -6.52 17.26
C ASN A 240 -12.20 -5.65 18.52
N GLN A 241 -11.89 -6.19 19.71
CA GLN A 241 -11.94 -5.42 20.96
C GLN A 241 -10.89 -4.29 21.00
N SER A 242 -9.66 -4.54 20.53
CA SER A 242 -8.62 -3.52 20.51
C SER A 242 -8.95 -2.40 19.53
N ILE A 243 -9.56 -2.73 18.39
CA ILE A 243 -10.09 -1.74 17.44
C ILE A 243 -11.24 -0.93 18.05
N LEU A 244 -12.24 -1.59 18.67
CA LEU A 244 -13.33 -0.89 19.36
C LEU A 244 -12.83 0.06 20.45
N ASN A 245 -11.82 -0.35 21.23
CA ASN A 245 -11.22 0.50 22.25
C ASN A 245 -10.53 1.74 21.64
N GLN A 246 -9.86 1.60 20.50
CA GLN A 246 -9.26 2.72 19.77
C GLN A 246 -10.32 3.70 19.29
N PHE A 247 -11.39 3.21 18.66
CA PHE A 247 -12.51 4.02 18.20
C PHE A 247 -13.24 4.70 19.37
N LYS A 248 -13.49 3.99 20.47
CA LYS A 248 -14.14 4.55 21.66
C LYS A 248 -13.34 5.71 22.23
N ARG A 249 -12.02 5.55 22.40
CA ARG A 249 -11.13 6.62 22.86
C ARG A 249 -11.18 7.82 21.93
N LEU A 250 -11.15 7.61 20.62
CA LEU A 250 -11.27 8.67 19.63
C LEU A 250 -12.60 9.41 19.76
N PHE A 251 -13.71 8.68 19.76
CA PHE A 251 -15.06 9.24 19.79
C PHE A 251 -15.30 10.07 21.05
N GLN A 252 -14.74 9.65 22.18
CA GLN A 252 -14.74 10.43 23.43
C GLN A 252 -13.95 11.73 23.32
N LEU A 253 -12.89 11.79 22.50
CA LEU A 253 -12.05 12.98 22.35
C LEU A 253 -12.60 14.01 21.36
N LEU A 254 -13.40 13.58 20.37
CA LEU A 254 -13.93 14.47 19.33
C LEU A 254 -14.76 15.65 19.89
N PRO A 255 -15.67 15.47 20.87
CA PRO A 255 -16.44 16.58 21.44
C PRO A 255 -15.59 17.67 22.11
N PHE A 256 -14.41 17.34 22.62
CA PHE A 256 -13.51 18.30 23.27
C PHE A 256 -12.75 19.18 22.27
N LYS A 257 -12.85 18.89 20.98
CA LYS A 257 -12.17 19.66 19.94
C LYS A 257 -13.04 20.82 19.49
N LYS A 258 -12.69 22.02 19.96
CA LYS A 258 -13.40 23.28 19.69
C LYS A 258 -13.64 23.53 18.19
N GLU A 259 -12.72 23.09 17.34
CA GLU A 259 -12.82 23.25 15.88
C GLU A 259 -13.96 22.45 15.25
N TYR A 260 -14.39 21.35 15.90
CA TYR A 260 -15.40 20.43 15.37
C TYR A 260 -16.74 20.50 16.12
N LYS A 261 -16.94 21.52 16.98
CA LYS A 261 -18.12 21.62 17.85
C LYS A 261 -19.46 21.65 17.09
N SER A 262 -19.44 22.05 15.81
CA SER A 262 -20.61 22.14 14.93
C SER A 262 -20.60 21.12 13.79
N HIS A 263 -19.69 20.14 13.84
CA HIS A 263 -19.50 19.20 12.74
C HIS A 263 -20.17 17.86 13.03
N ASN A 264 -20.75 17.29 11.98
CA ASN A 264 -21.07 15.86 11.97
C ASN A 264 -19.81 15.07 11.65
N PHE A 265 -19.73 13.82 12.09
CA PHE A 265 -18.60 12.96 11.80
C PHE A 265 -19.01 11.74 10.99
N LEU A 266 -18.19 11.45 9.98
CA LEU A 266 -18.30 10.28 9.14
C LEU A 266 -16.96 9.56 9.17
N CYS A 267 -16.94 8.28 9.53
CA CYS A 267 -15.73 7.48 9.53
C CYS A 267 -15.75 6.43 8.42
N LEU A 268 -14.73 6.48 7.57
CA LEU A 268 -14.46 5.51 6.52
C LEU A 268 -13.51 4.43 7.04
N VAL A 269 -13.95 3.20 6.91
CA VAL A 269 -13.18 2.01 7.29
C VAL A 269 -13.21 0.99 6.16
N ASP A 270 -12.22 0.10 6.12
CA ASP A 270 -12.23 -1.01 5.18
C ASP A 270 -13.25 -2.09 5.58
N ASN A 271 -13.54 -3.00 4.65
CA ASN A 271 -14.48 -4.10 4.86
C ASN A 271 -13.79 -5.34 5.48
N SER A 272 -12.86 -5.12 6.41
CA SER A 272 -12.14 -6.20 7.10
C SER A 272 -13.02 -6.90 8.13
N ARG A 273 -12.69 -8.17 8.43
CA ARG A 273 -13.42 -8.97 9.42
C ARG A 273 -13.41 -8.34 10.82
N THR A 274 -12.37 -7.58 11.15
CA THR A 274 -12.26 -6.86 12.43
C THR A 274 -13.21 -5.68 12.51
N HIS A 275 -13.41 -4.92 11.43
CA HIS A 275 -14.38 -3.82 11.39
C HIS A 275 -15.83 -4.31 11.24
N THR A 276 -16.06 -5.34 10.43
CA THR A 276 -17.40 -5.88 10.18
C THR A 276 -17.84 -6.94 11.19
N ALA A 277 -17.09 -7.12 12.29
CA ALA A 277 -17.45 -8.10 13.30
C ALA A 277 -18.83 -7.76 13.87
N ALA A 278 -19.79 -8.59 13.53
CA ALA A 278 -21.15 -8.48 14.02
C ALA A 278 -21.22 -8.93 15.47
N GLU A 279 -22.19 -8.38 16.20
CA GLU A 279 -22.53 -8.91 17.52
C GLU A 279 -23.29 -10.24 17.42
N ILE A 280 -24.00 -10.44 16.31
CA ILE A 280 -24.89 -11.57 16.08
C ILE A 280 -24.56 -12.15 14.70
N HIS A 281 -24.12 -13.40 14.65
CA HIS A 281 -24.05 -14.16 13.41
C HIS A 281 -25.09 -15.28 13.44
N LEU A 282 -25.85 -15.46 12.36
CA LEU A 282 -26.83 -16.57 12.24
C LEU A 282 -26.18 -17.98 12.32
N ASN A 283 -24.84 -18.05 12.28
CA ASN A 283 -24.12 -19.30 12.48
C ASN A 283 -23.89 -19.59 13.96
N ASP A 284 -23.95 -18.59 14.83
CA ASP A 284 -23.73 -18.76 16.27
C ASP A 284 -24.93 -19.42 16.96
N PHE A 285 -26.07 -19.48 16.27
CA PHE A 285 -27.29 -20.15 16.72
C PHE A 285 -27.41 -21.55 16.12
N GLY A 286 -27.83 -22.51 16.93
CA GLY A 286 -28.31 -23.81 16.48
C GLY A 286 -29.79 -23.76 16.12
N MET A 287 -30.24 -24.77 15.39
CA MET A 287 -31.59 -24.79 14.81
C MET A 287 -32.70 -25.04 15.84
N ARG A 288 -32.40 -25.83 16.88
CA ARG A 288 -33.38 -26.31 17.87
C ARG A 288 -33.16 -25.63 19.23
N PRO A 289 -34.17 -25.60 20.09
CA PRO A 289 -33.98 -25.18 21.47
C PRO A 289 -32.89 -26.00 22.18
N GLY A 290 -32.20 -25.41 23.16
CA GLY A 290 -31.13 -26.03 23.94
C GLY A 290 -29.83 -26.28 23.17
N THR A 291 -29.65 -25.69 22.00
CA THR A 291 -28.43 -25.84 21.18
C THR A 291 -27.52 -24.61 21.25
N ARG A 292 -26.46 -24.55 20.44
CA ARG A 292 -25.48 -23.45 20.46
C ARG A 292 -26.18 -22.09 20.35
N CYS A 293 -25.90 -21.19 21.28
CA CYS A 293 -26.25 -19.77 21.21
C CYS A 293 -25.14 -19.02 21.92
N SER A 294 -24.62 -17.96 21.31
CA SER A 294 -23.51 -17.16 21.86
C SER A 294 -23.93 -15.76 22.27
N VAL A 295 -25.23 -15.47 22.20
CA VAL A 295 -25.80 -14.15 22.44
C VAL A 295 -27.00 -14.31 23.37
N ASP A 296 -27.08 -13.47 24.40
CA ASP A 296 -28.17 -13.52 25.38
C ASP A 296 -29.45 -12.87 24.84
N LYS A 297 -29.31 -11.76 24.12
CA LYS A 297 -30.44 -10.98 23.58
C LYS A 297 -30.15 -10.35 22.21
N ILE A 298 -31.18 -10.21 21.39
CA ILE A 298 -31.15 -9.55 20.08
C ILE A 298 -31.92 -8.24 20.19
N GLU A 299 -31.23 -7.11 20.06
CA GLU A 299 -31.86 -5.79 19.98
C GLU A 299 -31.91 -5.32 18.53
N TYR A 300 -33.09 -4.91 18.05
CA TYR A 300 -33.29 -4.40 16.69
C TYR A 300 -34.35 -3.29 16.64
N ILE A 301 -34.43 -2.58 15.52
CA ILE A 301 -35.47 -1.57 15.27
C ILE A 301 -36.46 -2.18 14.27
N ASP A 302 -37.74 -2.20 14.62
CA ASP A 302 -38.80 -2.72 13.75
C ASP A 302 -39.19 -1.74 12.62
N GLU A 303 -40.09 -2.17 11.75
CA GLU A 303 -40.59 -1.36 10.61
C GLU A 303 -41.29 -0.07 11.05
N ASN A 304 -41.67 0.05 12.31
CA ASN A 304 -42.33 1.21 12.92
C ASN A 304 -41.33 2.12 13.66
N ASN A 305 -40.02 1.95 13.46
CA ASN A 305 -38.96 2.70 14.14
C ASN A 305 -38.92 2.51 15.68
N LYS A 306 -39.50 1.42 16.19
CA LYS A 306 -39.49 1.13 17.63
C LYS A 306 -38.39 0.13 17.96
N LYS A 307 -37.67 0.38 19.06
CA LYS A 307 -36.65 -0.55 19.58
C LYS A 307 -37.34 -1.78 20.16
N GLN A 308 -36.99 -2.95 19.63
CA GLN A 308 -37.44 -4.27 20.06
C GLN A 308 -36.26 -5.07 20.61
N THR A 309 -36.55 -5.92 21.59
CA THR A 309 -35.56 -6.83 22.20
C THR A 309 -36.15 -8.23 22.23
N ILE A 310 -35.36 -9.22 21.81
CA ILE A 310 -35.69 -10.63 21.88
C ILE A 310 -34.69 -11.32 22.78
N GLU A 311 -35.16 -11.97 23.83
CA GLU A 311 -34.34 -12.84 24.65
C GLU A 311 -34.06 -14.15 23.88
N CYS A 312 -32.80 -14.56 23.81
CA CYS A 312 -32.36 -15.77 23.12
C CYS A 312 -32.49 -17.04 23.98
N TYR A 313 -32.80 -16.88 25.25
CA TYR A 313 -32.98 -17.96 26.22
C TYR A 313 -34.43 -17.96 26.74
N ASP A 314 -34.95 -19.14 27.04
CA ASP A 314 -36.23 -19.29 27.74
C ASP A 314 -36.09 -19.12 29.26
N ASP A 315 -37.21 -19.10 29.97
CA ASP A 315 -37.25 -18.93 31.43
C ASP A 315 -36.52 -20.06 32.19
N ASP A 316 -36.32 -21.21 31.54
CA ASP A 316 -35.60 -22.37 32.06
C ASP A 316 -34.09 -22.33 31.77
N GLY A 317 -33.61 -21.29 31.06
CA GLY A 317 -32.20 -21.08 30.74
C GLY A 317 -31.68 -21.86 29.52
N TYR A 318 -32.57 -22.46 28.72
CA TYR A 318 -32.21 -23.09 27.45
C TYR A 318 -32.28 -22.09 26.30
N SER A 319 -31.38 -22.21 25.33
CA SER A 319 -31.42 -21.35 24.15
C SER A 319 -32.68 -21.64 23.33
N LYS A 320 -33.34 -20.63 22.80
CA LYS A 320 -34.58 -20.79 22.00
C LYS A 320 -34.32 -21.42 20.62
N GLY A 321 -33.12 -21.24 20.07
CA GLY A 321 -32.74 -21.70 18.72
C GLY A 321 -33.40 -20.87 17.59
N LEU A 322 -32.88 -21.00 16.37
CA LEU A 322 -33.31 -20.16 15.23
C LEU A 322 -34.78 -20.32 14.85
N LEU A 323 -35.36 -21.52 15.00
CA LEU A 323 -36.75 -21.76 14.60
C LEU A 323 -37.73 -20.99 15.49
N THR A 324 -37.50 -21.00 16.80
CA THR A 324 -38.31 -20.29 17.79
C THR A 324 -38.15 -18.78 17.62
N ILE A 325 -36.92 -18.31 17.44
CA ILE A 325 -36.63 -16.89 17.16
C ILE A 325 -37.32 -16.45 15.86
N ALA A 326 -37.33 -17.27 14.80
CA ALA A 326 -38.04 -16.94 13.55
C ALA A 326 -39.55 -16.77 13.76
N ASN A 327 -40.17 -17.63 14.58
CA ASN A 327 -41.59 -17.51 14.91
C ASN A 327 -41.88 -16.24 15.74
N GLU A 328 -41.02 -15.90 16.71
CA GLU A 328 -41.15 -14.65 17.49
C GLU A 328 -40.97 -13.40 16.62
N LEU A 329 -40.16 -13.51 15.56
CA LEU A 329 -39.99 -12.47 14.55
C LEU A 329 -41.11 -12.43 13.50
N ASN A 330 -42.16 -13.26 13.62
CA ASN A 330 -43.23 -13.42 12.64
C ASN A 330 -42.73 -13.74 11.22
N VAL A 331 -41.59 -14.43 11.11
CA VAL A 331 -41.02 -14.84 9.83
C VAL A 331 -41.62 -16.17 9.42
N PHE A 332 -42.33 -16.21 8.30
CA PHE A 332 -42.93 -17.45 7.79
C PHE A 332 -41.84 -18.46 7.38
N VAL A 333 -41.83 -19.62 8.04
CA VAL A 333 -40.89 -20.71 7.75
C VAL A 333 -41.64 -21.86 7.07
N PRO A 334 -41.30 -22.23 5.82
CA PRO A 334 -41.90 -23.39 5.15
C PRO A 334 -41.67 -24.70 5.92
N SER A 335 -42.48 -25.73 5.70
CA SER A 335 -42.34 -27.04 6.37
C SER A 335 -41.12 -27.86 5.90
N LYS A 336 -40.58 -27.57 4.70
CA LYS A 336 -39.33 -28.13 4.17
C LYS A 336 -38.47 -27.03 3.58
N PHE A 337 -37.24 -26.89 4.04
CA PHE A 337 -36.27 -25.90 3.56
C PHE A 337 -34.84 -26.39 3.78
N LYS A 338 -33.90 -25.88 2.98
CA LYS A 338 -32.47 -26.08 3.24
C LYS A 338 -31.99 -25.04 4.25
N LEU A 339 -31.04 -25.42 5.10
CA LEU A 339 -30.49 -24.55 6.14
C LEU A 339 -29.95 -23.22 5.59
N ASN A 340 -29.35 -23.23 4.40
CA ASN A 340 -28.82 -22.02 3.77
C ASN A 340 -29.95 -21.07 3.32
N ASP A 341 -31.06 -21.60 2.79
CA ASP A 341 -32.20 -20.80 2.33
C ASP A 341 -32.92 -20.16 3.52
N PHE A 342 -33.02 -20.87 4.65
CA PHE A 342 -33.58 -20.33 5.88
C PHE A 342 -32.71 -19.24 6.52
N LYS A 343 -31.38 -19.43 6.53
CA LYS A 343 -30.45 -18.38 6.97
C LYS A 343 -30.51 -17.16 6.05
N LEU A 344 -30.66 -17.36 4.74
CA LEU A 344 -30.85 -16.27 3.79
C LEU A 344 -32.14 -15.50 4.06
N LEU A 345 -33.25 -16.21 4.30
CA LEU A 345 -34.54 -15.61 4.61
C LEU A 345 -34.50 -14.83 5.93
N LEU A 346 -33.90 -15.39 6.99
CA LEU A 346 -33.69 -14.68 8.24
C LEU A 346 -32.79 -13.46 8.06
N SER A 347 -31.72 -13.54 7.25
CA SER A 347 -30.80 -12.41 7.02
C SER A 347 -31.45 -11.17 6.41
N GLN A 348 -32.62 -11.31 5.79
CA GLN A 348 -33.40 -10.18 5.27
C GLN A 348 -34.15 -9.42 6.37
N HIS A 349 -34.47 -10.09 7.48
CA HIS A 349 -35.18 -9.50 8.61
C HIS A 349 -34.29 -8.51 9.38
N ALA A 350 -34.86 -7.39 9.85
CA ALA A 350 -34.12 -6.35 10.56
C ALA A 350 -33.34 -6.87 11.79
N ALA A 351 -33.92 -7.84 12.51
CA ALA A 351 -33.28 -8.51 13.65
C ALA A 351 -32.02 -9.32 13.31
N SER A 352 -31.86 -9.73 12.06
CA SER A 352 -30.69 -10.48 11.58
C SER A 352 -29.75 -9.64 10.72
N LYS A 353 -30.10 -8.38 10.43
CA LYS A 353 -29.17 -7.44 9.80
C LYS A 353 -28.01 -7.26 10.77
N SER A 354 -26.89 -7.88 10.43
CA SER A 354 -25.69 -7.89 11.25
C SER A 354 -25.07 -6.49 11.26
N VAL A 355 -25.55 -5.62 12.15
CA VAL A 355 -24.90 -4.34 12.42
C VAL A 355 -23.60 -4.66 13.14
N SER A 356 -22.49 -4.13 12.63
CA SER A 356 -21.19 -4.36 13.24
C SER A 356 -21.13 -3.74 14.64
N LYS A 357 -20.32 -4.31 15.53
CA LYS A 357 -20.07 -3.72 16.86
C LYS A 357 -19.52 -2.30 16.76
N LEU A 358 -18.77 -2.01 15.69
CA LEU A 358 -18.23 -0.69 15.41
C LEU A 358 -19.32 0.32 15.04
N GLU A 359 -20.29 -0.06 14.21
CA GLU A 359 -21.44 0.80 13.88
C GLU A 359 -22.28 1.12 15.12
N LYS A 360 -22.53 0.11 15.99
CA LYS A 360 -23.25 0.33 17.25
C LYS A 360 -22.52 1.32 18.15
N LEU A 361 -21.21 1.09 18.36
CA LEU A 361 -20.37 2.01 19.14
C LEU A 361 -20.39 3.42 18.53
N ALA A 362 -20.27 3.56 17.21
CA ALA A 362 -20.28 4.87 16.58
C ALA A 362 -21.62 5.60 16.72
N ALA A 363 -22.74 4.87 16.66
CA ALA A 363 -24.07 5.42 16.86
C ALA A 363 -24.26 6.01 18.27
N GLU A 364 -23.66 5.44 19.31
CA GLU A 364 -23.66 6.00 20.68
C GLU A 364 -23.05 7.41 20.74
N TYR A 365 -22.13 7.72 19.83
CA TYR A 365 -21.45 9.02 19.73
C TYR A 365 -21.98 9.90 18.60
N ASN A 366 -23.10 9.53 17.97
CA ASN A 366 -23.66 10.20 16.79
C ASN A 366 -22.67 10.30 15.61
N ILE A 367 -21.89 9.24 15.40
CA ILE A 367 -20.91 9.11 14.33
C ILE A 367 -21.37 8.03 13.38
N LYS A 368 -21.30 8.31 12.07
CA LYS A 368 -21.67 7.35 11.05
C LYS A 368 -20.44 6.61 10.52
N ILE A 369 -20.54 5.28 10.41
CA ILE A 369 -19.52 4.45 9.75
C ILE A 369 -19.92 4.22 8.29
N ILE A 370 -18.94 4.25 7.39
CA ILE A 370 -19.09 3.80 6.01
C ILE A 370 -17.96 2.83 5.69
N PHE A 371 -18.34 1.67 5.18
CA PHE A 371 -17.40 0.69 4.67
C PHE A 371 -17.05 0.99 3.23
N THR A 372 -15.75 1.00 2.92
CA THR A 372 -15.30 1.12 1.53
C THR A 372 -15.65 -0.13 0.73
N PRO A 373 -15.85 0.00 -0.60
CA PRO A 373 -16.12 -1.16 -1.45
C PRO A 373 -14.95 -2.15 -1.40
N LYS A 374 -15.27 -3.44 -1.38
CA LYS A 374 -14.24 -4.49 -1.35
C LYS A 374 -13.31 -4.34 -2.56
N TYR A 375 -12.01 -4.58 -2.35
CA TYR A 375 -10.95 -4.45 -3.36
C TYR A 375 -10.66 -3.01 -3.84
N HIS A 376 -11.39 -2.00 -3.40
CA HIS A 376 -11.22 -0.61 -3.85
C HIS A 376 -10.41 0.25 -2.87
N CYS A 377 -9.15 -0.10 -2.62
CA CYS A 377 -8.30 0.63 -1.66
C CYS A 377 -8.07 2.11 -2.05
N GLU A 378 -8.18 2.47 -3.32
CA GLU A 378 -8.09 3.84 -3.82
C GLU A 378 -9.25 4.74 -3.40
N THR A 379 -10.32 4.17 -2.83
CA THR A 379 -11.43 4.89 -2.20
C THR A 379 -11.16 5.26 -0.74
N ASN A 380 -10.05 4.79 -0.14
CA ASN A 380 -9.65 5.16 1.22
C ASN A 380 -8.36 6.01 1.22
N PRO A 381 -8.42 7.33 1.49
CA PRO A 381 -7.25 8.23 1.54
C PRO A 381 -6.06 7.78 2.37
N ILE A 382 -6.30 7.06 3.47
CA ILE A 382 -5.26 6.60 4.39
C ILE A 382 -4.27 5.63 3.73
N GLU A 383 -4.68 4.91 2.69
CA GLU A 383 -3.78 4.05 1.89
C GLU A 383 -2.66 4.88 1.25
N GLY A 384 -2.98 6.12 0.87
CA GLY A 384 -2.01 7.08 0.36
C GLY A 384 -1.03 7.59 1.43
N TYR A 385 -1.42 7.57 2.71
CA TYR A 385 -0.52 7.82 3.83
C TYR A 385 0.35 6.62 4.11
N TRP A 386 -0.18 5.40 4.15
CA TRP A 386 0.64 4.19 4.33
C TRP A 386 1.67 4.03 3.24
N CYS A 387 1.33 4.35 1.99
CA CYS A 387 2.29 4.40 0.90
C CYS A 387 3.42 5.40 1.17
N HIS A 388 3.10 6.60 1.64
CA HIS A 388 4.10 7.62 2.01
C HIS A 388 4.97 7.15 3.18
N SER A 389 4.35 6.61 4.22
CA SER A 389 5.03 6.17 5.43
C SER A 389 6.01 5.04 5.15
N LYS A 390 5.60 4.03 4.39
CA LYS A 390 6.49 2.94 3.96
C LYS A 390 7.64 3.45 3.09
N GLN A 391 7.38 4.38 2.17
CA GLN A 391 8.45 4.99 1.38
C GLN A 391 9.45 5.78 2.23
N TYR A 392 8.98 6.49 3.24
CA TYR A 392 9.85 7.20 4.18
C TYR A 392 10.71 6.20 4.98
N ILE A 393 10.08 5.18 5.57
CA ILE A 393 10.77 4.14 6.34
C ILE A 393 11.85 3.46 5.48
N ARG A 394 11.52 3.05 4.24
CA ARG A 394 12.48 2.42 3.31
C ARG A 394 13.72 3.28 3.01
N LYS A 395 13.61 4.61 3.10
CA LYS A 395 14.72 5.53 2.84
C LYS A 395 15.62 5.76 4.06
N HIS A 396 15.10 5.54 5.27
CA HIS A 396 15.78 5.91 6.52
C HIS A 396 16.06 4.72 7.44
N THR A 397 15.60 3.52 7.07
CA THR A 397 15.85 2.29 7.81
C THR A 397 17.24 1.74 7.54
N ASP A 398 17.88 1.20 8.58
CA ASP A 398 19.09 0.36 8.51
C ASP A 398 18.73 -1.15 8.51
N GLN A 399 17.45 -1.47 8.31
CA GLN A 399 16.85 -2.80 8.39
C GLN A 399 16.77 -3.42 9.79
N SER A 400 17.23 -2.73 10.83
CA SER A 400 17.08 -3.16 12.22
C SER A 400 15.67 -2.88 12.75
N PHE A 401 15.20 -3.74 13.66
CA PHE A 401 13.91 -3.53 14.32
C PHE A 401 13.92 -2.30 15.24
N GLN A 402 15.05 -2.04 15.92
CA GLN A 402 15.20 -0.88 16.80
C GLN A 402 15.07 0.44 16.03
N LYS A 403 15.70 0.53 14.85
CA LYS A 403 15.55 1.71 13.99
C LYS A 403 14.12 1.84 13.46
N LEU A 404 13.47 0.74 13.10
CA LEU A 404 12.06 0.78 12.69
C LEU A 404 11.17 1.40 13.76
N THR A 405 11.29 0.97 15.02
CA THR A 405 10.49 1.48 16.14
C THR A 405 10.70 2.98 16.37
N THR A 406 11.96 3.44 16.31
CA THR A 406 12.28 4.86 16.50
C THR A 406 11.81 5.73 15.33
N LEU A 407 11.77 5.18 14.10
CA LEU A 407 11.29 5.90 12.92
C LEU A 407 9.77 6.05 12.87
N MET A 408 8.98 5.16 13.50
CA MET A 408 7.52 5.14 13.37
C MET A 408 6.79 6.50 13.49
N PRO A 409 7.15 7.43 14.41
CA PRO A 409 6.49 8.73 14.49
C PRO A 409 6.89 9.72 13.37
N GLU A 410 8.08 9.60 12.77
CA GLU A 410 8.61 10.59 11.82
C GLU A 410 7.83 10.69 10.49
N PRO A 411 7.42 9.59 9.82
CA PRO A 411 6.74 9.67 8.54
C PRO A 411 5.46 10.49 8.58
N LYS A 412 4.79 10.50 9.72
CA LYS A 412 3.60 11.30 9.95
C LYS A 412 3.90 12.79 10.00
N ALA A 413 4.88 13.19 10.80
CA ALA A 413 5.31 14.59 10.85
C ALA A 413 5.69 15.07 9.44
N ASN A 414 6.41 14.23 8.69
CA ASN A 414 6.76 14.50 7.30
C ASN A 414 5.54 14.61 6.36
N PHE A 415 4.53 13.76 6.54
CA PHE A 415 3.29 13.76 5.76
C PHE A 415 2.46 15.03 5.97
N ILE A 416 2.38 15.51 7.22
CA ILE A 416 1.70 16.75 7.58
C ILE A 416 2.47 17.96 7.06
N GLN A 417 3.79 18.02 7.29
CA GLN A 417 4.66 19.10 6.84
C GLN A 417 4.59 19.30 5.32
N LYS A 418 4.55 18.21 4.55
CA LYS A 418 4.42 18.25 3.08
C LYS A 418 3.00 18.51 2.58
N GLN A 419 2.04 18.70 3.49
CA GLN A 419 0.61 18.81 3.18
C GLN A 419 0.10 17.67 2.27
N ALA A 420 0.69 16.48 2.40
CA ALA A 420 0.38 15.36 1.54
C ALA A 420 -1.05 14.83 1.77
N HIS A 421 -1.62 15.07 2.95
CA HIS A 421 -3.02 14.81 3.28
C HIS A 421 -4.00 15.52 2.32
N LEU A 422 -3.74 16.77 1.93
CA LEU A 422 -4.59 17.51 0.98
C LEU A 422 -4.60 16.85 -0.39
N LYS A 423 -3.45 16.35 -0.84
CA LYS A 423 -3.34 15.61 -2.10
C LYS A 423 -4.13 14.30 -2.06
N ARG A 424 -4.14 13.60 -0.91
CA ARG A 424 -4.94 12.37 -0.74
C ARG A 424 -6.43 12.66 -0.68
N PHE A 425 -6.80 13.76 -0.03
CA PHE A 425 -8.19 14.22 0.03
C PHE A 425 -8.74 14.59 -1.35
N ARG A 426 -7.99 15.36 -2.15
CA ARG A 426 -8.34 15.65 -3.56
C ARG A 426 -8.45 14.39 -4.39
N ARG A 427 -7.50 13.46 -4.21
CA ARG A 427 -7.49 12.18 -4.92
C ARG A 427 -8.78 11.40 -4.66
N PHE A 428 -9.26 11.34 -3.41
CA PHE A 428 -10.52 10.69 -3.07
C PHE A 428 -11.70 11.27 -3.85
N TRP A 429 -11.91 12.58 -3.83
CA TRP A 429 -13.02 13.19 -4.59
C TRP A 429 -12.88 12.97 -6.10
N ARG A 430 -11.66 12.96 -6.64
CA ARG A 430 -11.41 12.60 -8.04
C ARG A 430 -11.75 11.13 -8.34
N THR A 431 -11.46 10.22 -7.42
CA THR A 431 -11.86 8.81 -7.50
C THR A 431 -13.38 8.69 -7.53
N ILE A 432 -14.09 9.33 -6.59
CA ILE A 432 -15.56 9.29 -6.52
C ILE A 432 -16.19 9.79 -7.82
N LYS A 433 -15.76 10.96 -8.30
CA LYS A 433 -16.27 11.56 -9.55
C LYS A 433 -15.94 10.72 -10.79
N ALA A 434 -14.79 10.06 -10.80
CA ALA A 434 -14.44 9.17 -11.91
C ALA A 434 -15.36 7.95 -11.97
N TYR A 435 -15.67 7.33 -10.82
CA TYR A 435 -16.64 6.23 -10.77
C TYR A 435 -18.06 6.69 -11.08
N ASP A 436 -18.46 7.88 -10.66
CA ASP A 436 -19.76 8.48 -11.00
C ASP A 436 -19.91 8.69 -12.52
N GLN A 437 -18.81 9.02 -13.20
CA GLN A 437 -18.72 9.11 -14.67
C GLN A 437 -18.71 7.74 -15.38
N GLY A 438 -18.88 6.63 -14.64
CA GLY A 438 -18.92 5.27 -15.19
C GLY A 438 -17.56 4.66 -15.50
N LYS A 439 -16.44 5.25 -15.03
CA LYS A 439 -15.12 4.66 -15.24
C LYS A 439 -14.96 3.36 -14.46
N ASP A 440 -14.20 2.42 -15.02
CA ASP A 440 -13.82 1.20 -14.32
C ASP A 440 -12.60 1.41 -13.41
N TYR A 441 -12.27 0.38 -12.61
CA TYR A 441 -11.10 0.40 -11.73
C TYR A 441 -9.79 0.71 -12.46
N LEU A 442 -9.58 0.15 -13.65
CA LEU A 442 -8.33 0.28 -14.40
C LEU A 442 -8.16 1.69 -14.95
N GLU A 443 -9.23 2.30 -15.44
CA GLU A 443 -9.28 3.67 -15.89
C GLU A 443 -8.99 4.65 -14.74
N VAL A 444 -9.59 4.43 -13.57
CA VAL A 444 -9.29 5.19 -12.36
C VAL A 444 -7.82 5.06 -11.96
N LEU A 445 -7.27 3.85 -12.03
CA LEU A 445 -5.85 3.62 -11.73
C LEU A 445 -4.91 4.34 -12.72
N ARG A 446 -5.26 4.36 -14.00
CA ARG A 446 -4.53 5.07 -15.06
C ARG A 446 -4.52 6.58 -14.82
N MET A 447 -5.62 7.16 -14.31
CA MET A 447 -5.67 8.58 -13.95
C MET A 447 -4.55 8.98 -12.98
N PHE A 448 -4.20 8.10 -12.03
CA PHE A 448 -3.13 8.37 -11.06
C PHE A 448 -1.71 8.16 -11.60
N SER A 449 -1.58 7.42 -12.69
CA SER A 449 -0.29 7.10 -13.33
C SER A 449 0.08 8.09 -14.43
N SER A 450 -0.93 8.68 -15.08
CA SER A 450 -0.75 9.78 -16.02
C SER A 450 -0.41 11.08 -15.26
N GLY A 451 0.46 11.93 -15.81
CA GLY A 451 0.83 13.24 -15.24
C GLY A 451 -0.33 14.22 -14.98
N LEU A 452 -1.58 13.83 -15.25
CA LEU A 452 -2.83 14.51 -14.88
C LEU A 452 -3.04 14.63 -13.35
N CYS A 453 -2.18 14.00 -12.54
CA CYS A 453 -2.11 14.17 -11.09
C CYS A 453 -0.84 14.92 -10.62
N ASN A 454 -0.03 15.49 -11.53
CA ASN A 454 1.02 16.44 -11.15
C ASN A 454 0.38 17.78 -10.79
N ASP A 455 -0.32 17.83 -9.66
CA ASP A 455 -0.74 19.10 -9.07
C ASP A 455 0.51 19.83 -8.56
N GLN A 456 0.77 21.01 -9.14
CA GLN A 456 1.77 21.96 -8.65
C GLN A 456 1.61 22.13 -7.13
N ILE A 457 2.76 22.22 -6.45
CA ILE A 457 2.84 22.31 -4.99
C ILE A 457 1.88 23.41 -4.52
N ILE A 458 0.90 23.05 -3.69
CA ILE A 458 0.01 23.98 -3.01
C ILE A 458 0.89 24.85 -2.10
N THR A 459 1.36 25.98 -2.62
CA THR A 459 2.25 26.91 -1.90
C THR A 459 1.50 28.15 -1.42
N GLN A 460 0.24 28.34 -1.82
CA GLN A 460 -0.53 29.54 -1.51
C GLN A 460 -1.98 29.24 -1.10
N VAL A 461 -2.19 28.34 -0.13
CA VAL A 461 -3.46 28.33 0.61
C VAL A 461 -3.26 29.21 1.84
N THR A 462 -4.06 30.27 1.95
CA THR A 462 -4.05 31.23 3.06
C THR A 462 -3.92 30.54 4.40
N GLU A 463 -2.86 30.88 5.14
CA GLU A 463 -2.50 30.29 6.44
C GLU A 463 -3.68 30.18 7.42
N ARG A 464 -4.67 31.08 7.37
CA ARG A 464 -5.80 31.09 8.32
C ARG A 464 -6.72 29.87 8.24
N LEU A 465 -6.94 29.28 7.06
CA LEU A 465 -7.78 28.08 6.89
C LEU A 465 -7.00 26.79 7.17
N VAL A 466 -5.73 26.76 6.76
CA VAL A 466 -4.80 25.66 7.08
C VAL A 466 -4.55 25.63 8.59
N LYS A 467 -4.38 26.77 9.28
CA LYS A 467 -4.27 26.83 10.75
C LYS A 467 -5.55 26.38 11.48
N ARG A 468 -6.75 26.51 10.88
CA ARG A 468 -8.00 25.97 11.47
C ARG A 468 -8.16 24.47 11.26
N LEU A 469 -7.49 23.89 10.26
CA LEU A 469 -7.51 22.46 10.01
C LEU A 469 -6.32 21.77 10.71
N VAL A 470 -5.08 22.28 10.60
CA VAL A 470 -3.78 21.58 10.73
C VAL A 470 -3.13 21.55 12.13
N PHE A 471 -3.75 22.01 13.22
CA PHE A 471 -3.08 21.96 14.54
C PHE A 471 -3.34 20.66 15.33
N PHE A 472 -2.43 19.70 15.23
CA PHE A 472 -2.24 18.66 16.24
C PHE A 472 -0.77 18.24 16.35
N LEU A 473 -0.10 18.72 17.39
CA LEU A 473 1.06 18.08 18.02
C LEU A 473 0.83 18.19 19.52
N ASP A 474 0.08 17.25 20.07
CA ASP A 474 0.43 16.56 21.31
C ASP A 474 -0.71 15.60 21.65
N ILE A 475 -0.51 14.33 21.32
CA ILE A 475 -1.12 13.25 22.07
C ILE A 475 0.06 12.67 22.84
N GLY A 476 0.29 13.20 24.03
CA GLY A 476 1.28 12.64 24.94
C GLY A 476 1.03 11.14 25.08
N HIS A 477 2.08 10.35 24.84
CA HIS A 477 2.12 8.97 25.30
C HIS A 477 2.06 9.00 26.83
N PRO A 478 1.05 8.43 27.50
CA PRO A 478 1.28 7.95 28.85
C PRO A 478 2.04 6.62 28.75
N VAL A 479 3.03 6.51 29.63
CA VAL A 479 3.77 5.29 29.99
C VAL A 479 2.84 4.10 30.16
#